data_AF-A0AAJ0CEA8-F1
#
_entry.id   AF-A0AAJ0CEA8-F1
#
_cell.length_a   1.000
_cell.length_b   1.000
_cell.length_c   1.000
_cell.angle_alpha   90.00
_cell.angle_beta   90.00
_cell.angle_gamma   90.00
#
_symmetry.space_group_name_H-M   'P 1'
#
loop_
_entity.id
_entity.type
_entity.pdbx_description
1 polymer ?
#
loop_
_entity_poly.entity_id
_entity_poly.type
_entity_poly.pdbx_seq_one_letter_code
_entity_poly.pdbx_strand_id
1 'polypeptide(L)'
;MGGFYMQYLESLCRRRGWTDPSYECHRDHNGFTCHVLVNGREYQTDLSYESGTLAQENAAMRAFMVCRNFSVNGGMLARNGIVQGLPATSDSGRRRKSRNTSSRDGSERHGRRSGTHSSSSSTASFE
;
A
#
# COMPACT_ATOMS: atom_id res chain seq x y z
N MET A 1 -4.16 -13.91 24.34
CA MET A 1 -3.06 -13.87 23.35
C MET A 1 -3.67 -13.53 22.01
N GLY A 2 -3.25 -12.44 21.36
CA GLY A 2 -3.69 -12.12 20.00
C GLY A 2 -3.05 -13.10 19.02
N GLY A 3 -3.80 -13.53 18.01
CA GLY A 3 -3.31 -14.45 16.99
C GLY A 3 -2.23 -13.82 16.09
N PHE A 4 -1.45 -14.66 15.42
CA PHE A 4 -0.31 -14.26 14.60
C PHE A 4 -0.75 -13.36 13.45
N TYR A 5 -1.84 -13.70 12.77
CA TYR A 5 -2.35 -12.93 11.65
C TYR A 5 -2.93 -11.59 12.06
N MET A 6 -3.50 -11.48 13.26
CA MET A 6 -3.97 -10.19 13.79
C MET A 6 -2.81 -9.18 13.90
N GLN A 7 -1.67 -9.61 14.44
CA GLN A 7 -0.47 -8.76 14.56
C GLN A 7 0.15 -8.41 13.20
N TYR A 8 0.15 -9.36 12.26
CA TYR A 8 0.63 -9.11 10.90
C TYR A 8 -0.25 -8.11 10.16
N LEU A 9 -1.56 -8.18 10.34
CA LEU A 9 -2.52 -7.24 9.76
C LEU A 9 -2.34 -5.83 10.33
N GLU A 10 -2.18 -5.70 11.65
CA GLU A 10 -1.89 -4.43 12.32
C GLU A 10 -0.58 -3.82 11.79
N SER A 11 0.49 -4.62 11.71
CA SER A 11 1.78 -4.19 11.17
C SER A 11 1.69 -3.77 9.70
N LEU A 12 0.83 -4.42 8.91
CA LEU A 12 0.56 -4.05 7.52
C LEU A 12 -0.15 -2.70 7.45
N CYS A 13 -1.19 -2.48 8.27
CA CYS A 13 -1.94 -1.22 8.30
C CYS A 13 -1.03 -0.06 8.69
N ARG A 14 -0.23 -0.25 9.76
CA ARG A 14 0.75 0.75 10.23
C ARG A 14 1.76 1.15 9.16
N ARG A 15 2.34 0.17 8.45
CA ARG A 15 3.31 0.44 7.35
C ARG A 15 2.69 1.17 6.16
N ARG A 16 1.38 1.04 5.96
CA ARG A 16 0.64 1.67 4.85
C ARG A 16 -0.06 2.96 5.24
N GLY A 17 0.00 3.36 6.51
CA GLY A 17 -0.76 4.50 7.03
C GLY A 17 -2.27 4.28 7.00
N TRP A 18 -2.72 3.04 6.97
CA TRP A 18 -4.14 2.70 7.07
C TRP A 18 -4.59 2.72 8.53
N THR A 19 -5.89 2.98 8.74
CA THR A 19 -6.51 2.81 10.06
C THR A 19 -6.32 1.38 10.56
N ASP A 20 -6.15 1.24 11.88
CA ASP A 20 -6.02 -0.07 12.51
C ASP A 20 -7.23 -0.96 12.20
N PRO A 21 -7.02 -2.28 12.03
CA PRO A 21 -8.09 -3.19 11.66
C PRO A 21 -9.11 -3.32 12.78
N SER A 22 -10.40 -3.21 12.43
CA SER A 22 -11.52 -3.47 13.35
C SER A 22 -11.99 -4.91 13.21
N TYR A 23 -12.31 -5.54 14.34
CA TYR A 23 -12.83 -6.91 14.40
C TYR A 23 -14.23 -6.89 15.00
N GLU A 24 -15.20 -7.45 14.28
CA GLU A 24 -16.55 -7.63 14.76
C GLU A 24 -16.91 -9.11 14.66
N CYS A 25 -17.12 -9.75 15.81
CA CYS A 25 -17.43 -11.16 15.83
C CYS A 25 -18.84 -11.39 16.35
N HIS A 26 -19.54 -12.27 15.65
CA HIS A 26 -20.89 -12.67 15.97
C HIS A 26 -20.90 -14.14 16.37
N ARG A 27 -21.75 -14.46 17.34
CA ARG A 27 -22.01 -15.83 17.76
C ARG A 27 -23.38 -16.20 17.24
N ASP A 28 -23.41 -17.23 16.41
CA ASP A 28 -24.62 -17.84 15.88
C ASP A 28 -24.87 -19.19 16.56
N HIS A 29 -26.06 -19.76 16.33
CA HIS A 29 -26.41 -21.10 16.82
C HIS A 29 -25.48 -22.20 16.27
N ASN A 30 -24.88 -21.96 15.09
CA ASN A 30 -24.00 -22.89 14.39
C ASN A 30 -22.50 -22.64 14.61
N GLY A 31 -22.12 -21.66 15.44
CA GLY A 31 -20.72 -21.35 15.76
C GLY A 31 -20.42 -19.85 15.79
N PHE A 32 -19.17 -19.49 15.53
CA PHE A 32 -18.67 -18.12 15.56
C PHE A 32 -18.24 -17.66 14.18
N THR A 33 -18.72 -16.50 13.78
CA THR A 33 -18.31 -15.80 12.56
C THR A 33 -17.60 -14.51 12.97
N CYS A 34 -16.68 -14.04 12.12
CA CYS A 34 -16.04 -12.76 12.38
C CYS A 34 -15.76 -11.99 11.09
N HIS A 35 -15.91 -10.68 11.20
CA HIS A 35 -15.73 -9.69 10.17
C HIS A 35 -14.55 -8.78 10.53
N VAL A 36 -13.73 -8.46 9.54
CA VAL A 36 -12.57 -7.57 9.71
C VAL A 36 -12.65 -6.43 8.72
N LEU A 37 -12.64 -5.21 9.23
CA LEU A 37 -12.63 -4.00 8.43
C LEU A 37 -11.20 -3.48 8.29
N VAL A 38 -10.68 -3.44 7.07
CA VAL A 38 -9.35 -2.90 6.75
C VAL A 38 -9.47 -1.91 5.61
N ASN A 39 -9.12 -0.64 5.88
CA ASN A 39 -9.11 0.42 4.86
C ASN A 39 -10.43 0.50 4.06
N GLY A 40 -11.57 0.42 4.76
CA GLY A 40 -12.91 0.46 4.15
C GLY A 40 -13.35 -0.81 3.42
N ARG A 41 -12.59 -1.91 3.52
CA ARG A 41 -12.96 -3.22 2.99
C ARG A 41 -13.24 -4.20 4.12
N GLU A 42 -14.38 -4.85 4.03
CA GLU A 42 -14.80 -5.87 4.98
C GLU A 42 -14.39 -7.27 4.49
N TYR A 43 -13.90 -8.09 5.41
CA TYR A 43 -13.56 -9.50 5.18
C TYR A 43 -14.24 -10.37 6.23
N GLN A 44 -15.10 -11.27 5.78
CA GLN A 44 -15.80 -12.23 6.62
C GLN A 44 -15.19 -13.63 6.48
N THR A 45 -15.29 -14.43 7.54
CA THR A 45 -15.08 -15.89 7.52
C THR A 45 -16.09 -16.65 6.64
N ASP A 46 -15.66 -17.65 5.87
CA ASP A 46 -16.55 -18.41 4.94
C ASP A 46 -17.44 -19.40 5.69
N LEU A 47 -16.98 -19.81 6.87
CA LEU A 47 -17.58 -20.86 7.68
C LEU A 47 -17.66 -20.36 9.13
N SER A 48 -18.60 -20.92 9.88
CA SER A 48 -18.66 -20.74 11.33
C SER A 48 -17.63 -21.63 12.04
N TYR A 49 -16.89 -21.03 12.97
CA TYR A 49 -15.84 -21.68 13.74
C TYR A 49 -16.31 -22.05 15.15
N GLU A 50 -15.57 -22.93 15.82
CA GLU A 50 -15.90 -23.38 17.19
C GLU A 50 -15.72 -22.27 18.25
N SER A 51 -14.79 -21.35 18.04
CA SER A 51 -14.47 -20.27 18.97
C SER A 51 -14.33 -18.93 18.26
N GLY A 52 -14.69 -17.85 18.96
CA GLY A 52 -14.49 -16.48 18.47
C GLY A 52 -13.02 -16.16 18.18
N THR A 53 -12.08 -16.72 18.94
CA THR A 53 -10.64 -16.52 18.69
C THR A 53 -10.18 -17.16 17.38
N LEU A 54 -10.71 -18.34 17.04
CA LEU A 54 -10.46 -18.99 15.75
C LEU A 54 -11.09 -18.20 14.61
N ALA A 55 -12.32 -17.72 14.78
CA ALA A 55 -12.99 -16.89 13.78
C ALA A 55 -12.20 -15.60 13.52
N GLN A 56 -11.72 -14.92 14.56
CA GLN A 56 -10.88 -13.72 14.45
C GLN A 56 -9.59 -13.98 13.68
N GLU A 57 -8.86 -15.04 14.03
CA GLU A 57 -7.59 -15.35 13.39
C GLU A 57 -7.79 -15.74 11.92
N ASN A 58 -8.84 -16.50 11.59
CA ASN A 58 -9.15 -16.84 10.20
C ASN A 58 -9.59 -15.61 9.39
N ALA A 59 -10.40 -14.72 9.98
CA ALA A 59 -10.77 -13.47 9.34
C ALA A 59 -9.54 -12.57 9.10
N ALA A 60 -8.64 -12.46 10.09
CA ALA A 60 -7.37 -11.74 9.98
C ALA A 60 -6.47 -12.33 8.89
N MET A 61 -6.37 -13.66 8.81
CA MET A 61 -5.59 -14.37 7.79
C MET A 61 -6.07 -13.98 6.38
N ARG A 62 -7.39 -14.03 6.15
CA ARG A 62 -7.98 -13.66 4.86
C ARG A 62 -7.75 -12.20 4.52
N ALA A 63 -8.06 -11.31 5.47
CA ALA A 63 -7.81 -9.90 5.32
C ALA A 63 -6.33 -9.65 4.98
N PHE A 64 -5.39 -10.35 5.64
CA PHE A 64 -3.96 -10.21 5.41
C PHE A 64 -3.53 -10.70 4.03
N MET A 65 -3.97 -11.89 3.61
CA MET A 65 -3.64 -12.46 2.29
C MET A 65 -4.17 -11.61 1.14
N VAL A 66 -5.33 -11.00 1.31
CA VAL A 66 -5.89 -10.07 0.33
C VAL A 66 -5.19 -8.71 0.41
N CYS A 67 -5.01 -8.18 1.62
CA CYS A 67 -4.46 -6.84 1.84
C CYS A 67 -2.98 -6.68 1.49
N ARG A 68 -2.18 -7.74 1.69
CA ARG A 68 -0.77 -7.74 1.29
C ARG A 68 -0.59 -7.56 -0.22
N ASN A 69 -1.58 -7.97 -1.01
CA ASN A 69 -1.57 -7.88 -2.47
C ASN A 69 -2.24 -6.61 -3.00
N PHE A 70 -2.92 -5.81 -2.18
CA PHE A 70 -3.39 -4.51 -2.66
C PHE A 70 -2.18 -3.64 -2.99
N SER A 71 -2.11 -3.18 -4.23
CA SER A 71 -1.25 -2.05 -4.57
C SER A 71 -1.82 -0.80 -3.90
N VAL A 72 -0.94 0.04 -3.34
CA VAL A 72 -1.26 1.34 -2.71
C VAL A 72 -2.03 2.32 -3.62
N ASN A 73 -2.24 1.96 -4.89
CA ASN A 73 -2.95 2.75 -5.89
C ASN A 73 -4.34 2.21 -6.28
N GLY A 74 -4.96 1.30 -5.52
CA GLY A 74 -6.38 0.96 -5.74
C GLY A 74 -6.69 0.22 -7.04
N GLY A 75 -5.71 -0.48 -7.62
CA GLY A 75 -5.90 -1.23 -8.87
C GLY A 75 -5.51 -0.43 -10.10
N MET A 76 -4.20 -0.17 -10.25
CA MET A 76 -3.64 0.09 -11.58
C MET A 76 -2.36 -0.70 -11.70
N LEU A 77 -2.50 -1.98 -12.09
CA LEU A 77 -1.58 -2.51 -13.08
C LEU A 77 -1.88 -1.75 -14.37
N ALA A 78 -1.35 -0.53 -14.49
CA ALA A 78 -1.20 0.09 -15.80
C ALA A 78 -0.14 -0.72 -16.54
N ARG A 79 -0.60 -1.82 -17.15
CA ARG A 79 0.18 -2.75 -17.97
C ARG A 79 0.79 -2.09 -19.22
N ASN A 80 0.66 -0.77 -19.38
CA ASN A 80 1.08 -0.06 -20.58
C ASN A 80 1.74 1.31 -20.36
N GLY A 81 2.26 1.61 -19.18
CA GLY A 81 3.14 2.77 -18.98
C GLY A 81 2.43 4.13 -19.04
N ILE A 82 2.86 5.02 -18.14
CA ILE A 82 2.46 6.44 -18.00
C ILE A 82 1.12 6.64 -17.29
N VAL A 83 1.22 7.31 -16.12
CA VAL A 83 0.43 8.45 -15.61
C VAL A 83 0.83 8.57 -14.12
N GLN A 84 1.80 9.44 -13.82
CA GLN A 84 1.61 10.82 -13.33
C GLN A 84 0.93 10.87 -11.96
N GLY A 85 1.72 11.29 -10.98
CA GLY A 85 1.41 11.16 -9.56
C GLY A 85 0.38 12.14 -9.01
N LEU A 86 0.12 11.95 -7.71
CA LEU A 86 0.16 12.92 -6.61
C LEU A 86 -0.22 12.16 -5.33
N PRO A 87 0.39 12.45 -4.16
CA PRO A 87 0.04 11.78 -2.91
C PRO A 87 -1.39 12.14 -2.52
N ALA A 88 -2.20 11.13 -2.20
CA ALA A 88 -3.52 11.31 -1.60
C ALA A 88 -3.36 11.79 -0.15
N THR A 89 -3.17 13.10 0.03
CA THR A 89 -3.35 13.73 1.35
C THR A 89 -4.83 14.05 1.51
N SER A 90 -5.42 13.47 2.54
CA SER A 90 -6.75 13.80 3.03
C SER A 90 -6.93 15.30 3.19
N ASP A 91 -8.14 15.74 2.83
CA ASP A 91 -8.68 17.09 2.85
C ASP A 91 -8.24 17.97 4.04
N SER A 92 -7.67 19.14 3.74
CA SER A 92 -7.90 20.39 4.47
C SER A 92 -7.24 21.58 3.74
N GLY A 93 -8.03 22.25 2.90
CA GLY A 93 -8.03 23.71 2.84
C GLY A 93 -7.01 24.44 1.94
N ARG A 94 -7.58 25.10 0.92
CA ARG A 94 -7.25 26.47 0.48
C ARG A 94 -5.87 26.72 -0.15
N ARG A 95 -5.83 26.81 -1.49
CA ARG A 95 -5.58 28.06 -2.26
C ARG A 95 -5.21 27.76 -3.72
N ARG A 96 -6.15 28.03 -4.62
CA ARG A 96 -5.89 28.22 -6.05
C ARG A 96 -5.22 29.58 -6.27
N LYS A 97 -3.98 29.59 -6.79
CA LYS A 97 -3.55 30.62 -7.76
C LYS A 97 -2.32 30.12 -8.52
N SER A 98 -2.55 29.43 -9.63
CA SER A 98 -1.56 29.36 -10.70
C SER A 98 -1.39 30.75 -11.29
N ARG A 99 -0.15 31.24 -11.31
CA ARG A 99 0.30 32.30 -12.21
C ARG A 99 1.65 31.87 -12.75
N ASN A 100 1.61 31.13 -13.85
CA ASN A 100 2.73 31.09 -14.78
C ASN A 100 2.83 32.46 -15.44
N THR A 101 3.96 33.13 -15.24
CA THR A 101 4.42 34.23 -16.08
C THR A 101 5.85 33.90 -16.44
N SER A 102 6.04 33.63 -17.72
CA SER A 102 7.32 33.36 -18.36
C SER A 102 8.21 34.60 -18.42
N SER A 103 9.50 34.33 -18.64
CA SER A 103 10.49 35.21 -19.29
C SER A 103 11.16 36.24 -18.39
N ARG A 104 12.36 35.90 -17.86
CA ARG A 104 13.47 36.85 -17.75
C ARG A 104 14.81 36.20 -18.07
N ASP A 105 15.51 36.97 -18.89
CA ASP A 105 16.85 36.95 -19.45
C ASP A 105 17.98 36.76 -18.40
N GLY A 106 19.13 36.23 -18.84
CA GLY A 106 20.33 36.09 -18.01
C GLY A 106 21.41 35.24 -18.64
N SER A 107 22.14 35.81 -19.60
CA SER A 107 23.45 35.32 -20.08
C SER A 107 24.51 35.33 -18.97
N GLU A 108 25.44 34.36 -18.97
CA GLU A 108 26.91 34.53 -18.91
C GLU A 108 27.69 33.28 -18.45
N ARG A 109 28.47 32.74 -19.41
CA ARG A 109 29.91 32.36 -19.36
C ARG A 109 30.47 31.37 -18.31
N HIS A 110 31.19 30.40 -18.90
CA HIS A 110 32.47 29.78 -18.49
C HIS A 110 32.50 28.63 -17.46
N GLY A 111 33.04 27.48 -17.90
CA GLY A 111 33.55 26.45 -17.01
C GLY A 111 33.82 25.10 -17.69
N ARG A 112 34.98 24.95 -18.35
CA ARG A 112 35.49 23.64 -18.81
C ARG A 112 35.79 22.74 -17.61
N ARG A 113 35.57 21.42 -17.73
CA ARG A 113 36.58 20.36 -17.48
C ARG A 113 36.01 18.94 -17.64
N SER A 114 36.81 18.14 -18.32
CA SER A 114 36.77 16.72 -18.64
C SER A 114 36.58 15.77 -17.46
N GLY A 115 35.96 14.61 -17.70
CA GLY A 115 35.94 13.49 -16.76
C GLY A 115 35.47 12.20 -17.42
N THR A 116 36.41 11.51 -18.06
CA THR A 116 36.30 10.12 -18.54
C THR A 116 36.09 9.15 -17.38
N HIS A 117 35.20 8.17 -17.53
CA HIS A 117 35.46 6.79 -17.13
C HIS A 117 34.43 5.84 -17.75
N SER A 118 34.91 5.03 -18.68
CA SER A 118 34.31 3.76 -19.06
C SER A 118 34.49 2.77 -17.91
N SER A 119 33.51 1.92 -17.65
CA SER A 119 33.72 0.64 -16.99
C SER A 119 32.75 -0.38 -17.57
N SER A 120 33.27 -1.07 -18.58
CA SER A 120 32.79 -2.33 -19.13
C SER A 120 32.92 -3.40 -18.06
N SER A 121 31.93 -4.29 -17.95
CA SER A 121 32.13 -5.65 -17.44
C SER A 121 31.01 -6.53 -17.98
N SER A 122 31.30 -7.12 -19.14
CA SER A 122 30.59 -8.27 -19.70
C SER A 122 31.38 -9.51 -19.30
N THR A 123 30.75 -10.49 -18.66
CA THR A 123 31.20 -11.88 -18.73
C THR A 123 29.98 -12.75 -18.97
N ALA A 124 29.92 -13.27 -20.19
CA ALA A 124 28.94 -14.22 -20.65
C ALA A 124 29.38 -15.65 -20.32
N SER A 125 28.37 -16.47 -20.03
CA SER A 125 28.15 -17.85 -20.46
C SER A 125 29.09 -18.99 -20.03
N PHE A 126 28.39 -20.08 -19.73
CA PHE A 126 28.80 -21.43 -19.37
C PHE A 126 29.61 -22.15 -20.46
N GLU A 127 30.45 -23.08 -20.02
CA GLU A 127 30.61 -24.42 -20.59
C GLU A 127 30.71 -25.41 -19.42
#